data_AF-A0A9W9S0F8-F1
#
_entry.id   AF-A0A9W9S0F8-F1
#
_cell.length_a   1.000
_cell.length_b   1.000
_cell.length_c   1.000
_cell.angle_alpha   90.00
_cell.angle_beta   90.00
_cell.angle_gamma   90.00
#
_symmetry.space_group_name_H-M   'P 1'
#
loop_
_entity.id
_entity.type
_entity.pdbx_description
1 polymer ?
#
loop_
_entity_poly.entity_id
_entity_poly.type
_entity_poly.pdbx_seq_one_letter_code
_entity_poly.pdbx_strand_id
1 'polypeptide(L)'
;MVSITSLLTGLLALSSSAVSTAIRRRSITPPEGCPIPTWTVDYFHWFNGSHSLDCIHNQDDINAKGCLCGSNWCEPNPATCNGSMVNVCWTGMPNYQPWGYGPPQTLDIQFADGLTCHDQYIGYRIHDIAHGESNCGYADRGLGRIVAFYGSSDSDSSTGHMDYTLGDGHALKCDNGSSITYSGSVDFELTCTHDADFNATCTAPVFEVPVLSYEWVS
;
A
#
# COMPACT_ATOMS: atom_id res chain seq x y z
N MET A 1 10.25 -52.71 -40.23
CA MET A 1 10.16 -51.97 -38.95
C MET A 1 10.21 -50.50 -39.29
N VAL A 2 9.06 -49.84 -39.30
CA VAL A 2 8.92 -48.43 -39.71
C VAL A 2 8.89 -47.58 -38.45
N SER A 3 9.82 -46.63 -38.36
CA SER A 3 10.07 -45.76 -37.20
C SER A 3 8.86 -44.91 -36.84
N ILE A 4 8.32 -45.14 -35.65
CA ILE A 4 7.38 -44.26 -34.94
C ILE A 4 8.25 -43.33 -34.09
N THR A 5 8.71 -42.21 -34.65
CA THR A 5 9.57 -41.27 -33.90
C THR A 5 9.47 -39.83 -34.37
N SER A 6 8.28 -39.38 -34.81
CA SER A 6 8.11 -38.01 -35.32
C SER A 6 6.79 -37.34 -34.94
N LEU A 7 6.23 -37.60 -33.76
CA LEU A 7 4.97 -36.97 -33.31
C LEU A 7 4.98 -36.72 -31.80
N LEU A 8 5.84 -35.84 -31.28
CA LEU A 8 5.74 -35.39 -29.88
C LEU A 8 6.41 -34.03 -29.57
N THR A 9 6.71 -33.22 -30.57
CA THR A 9 7.36 -31.90 -30.40
C THR A 9 6.44 -30.71 -30.74
N GLY A 10 5.12 -30.88 -30.66
CA GLY A 10 4.15 -29.90 -31.20
C GLY A 10 3.20 -29.21 -30.21
N LEU A 11 3.37 -29.32 -28.89
CA LEU A 11 2.32 -28.91 -27.93
C LEU A 11 2.79 -28.18 -26.66
N LEU A 12 3.94 -27.50 -26.70
CA LEU A 12 4.46 -26.72 -25.55
C LEU A 12 4.60 -25.21 -25.80
N ALA A 13 3.92 -24.68 -26.82
CA ALA A 13 3.88 -23.24 -27.07
C ALA A 13 2.43 -22.71 -27.04
N LEU A 14 1.73 -22.91 -25.91
CA LEU A 14 0.67 -21.97 -25.54
C LEU A 14 1.28 -20.92 -24.63
N SER A 15 1.76 -19.89 -25.30
CA SER A 15 2.04 -18.55 -24.83
C SER A 15 1.04 -18.08 -23.76
N SER A 16 1.46 -18.17 -22.49
CA SER A 16 0.91 -17.36 -21.40
C SER A 16 1.42 -15.93 -21.53
N SER A 17 0.99 -15.23 -22.58
CA SER A 17 1.00 -13.77 -22.59
C SER A 17 -0.33 -13.32 -22.01
N ALA A 18 -0.47 -13.45 -20.68
CA ALA A 18 -1.42 -12.63 -19.97
C ALA A 18 -0.89 -11.19 -20.07
N VAL A 19 -1.26 -10.52 -21.16
CA VAL A 19 -1.13 -9.08 -21.24
C VAL A 19 -2.07 -8.57 -20.16
N SER A 20 -1.52 -8.15 -19.03
CA SER A 20 -2.20 -7.23 -18.11
C SER A 20 -2.51 -5.98 -18.93
N THR A 21 -3.63 -6.01 -19.65
CA THR A 21 -4.27 -4.78 -20.08
C THR A 21 -4.77 -4.13 -18.82
N ALA A 22 -3.89 -3.40 -18.14
CA ALA A 22 -4.31 -2.28 -17.33
C ALA A 22 -5.16 -1.42 -18.27
N ILE A 23 -6.48 -1.57 -18.19
CA ILE A 23 -7.41 -0.68 -18.86
C ILE A 23 -7.13 0.66 -18.21
N ARG A 24 -6.27 1.46 -18.86
CA ARG A 24 -5.94 2.80 -18.41
C ARG A 24 -7.23 3.59 -18.52
N ARG A 25 -8.00 3.61 -17.43
CA ARG A 25 -9.26 4.34 -17.35
C ARG A 25 -8.92 5.78 -17.70
N ARG A 26 -9.64 6.33 -18.67
CA ARG A 26 -9.44 7.71 -19.08
C ARG A 26 -10.29 8.59 -18.19
N SER A 27 -9.75 9.75 -17.83
CA SER A 27 -10.55 10.74 -17.14
C SER A 27 -11.78 11.12 -17.97
N ILE A 28 -12.89 11.40 -17.30
CA ILE A 28 -14.09 11.94 -17.91
C ILE A 28 -13.84 13.34 -18.47
N THR A 29 -14.70 13.78 -19.38
CA THR A 29 -14.78 15.20 -19.74
C THR A 29 -15.65 15.90 -18.70
N PRO A 30 -15.15 16.94 -18.00
CA PRO A 30 -15.98 17.70 -17.08
C PRO A 30 -17.06 18.49 -17.85
N PRO A 31 -18.11 18.98 -17.16
CA PRO A 31 -19.05 19.93 -17.75
C PRO A 31 -18.34 21.17 -18.33
N GLU A 32 -18.96 21.80 -19.33
CA GLU A 32 -18.41 23.00 -19.96
C GLU A 32 -18.15 24.10 -18.91
N GLY A 33 -16.96 24.71 -18.99
CA GLY A 33 -16.53 25.74 -18.04
C GLY A 33 -16.07 25.22 -16.67
N CYS A 34 -15.98 23.90 -16.47
CA CYS A 34 -15.43 23.32 -15.23
C CYS A 34 -14.01 22.77 -15.43
N PRO A 35 -13.07 23.05 -14.52
CA PRO A 35 -11.71 22.51 -14.59
C PRO A 35 -11.67 21.02 -14.22
N ILE A 36 -10.81 20.23 -14.87
CA ILE A 36 -10.52 18.85 -14.45
C ILE A 36 -9.17 18.81 -13.71
N PRO A 37 -9.10 18.25 -12.50
CA PRO A 37 -7.83 18.10 -11.82
C PRO A 37 -6.97 17.02 -12.49
N THR A 38 -5.65 17.13 -12.32
CA THR A 38 -4.70 16.07 -12.67
C THR A 38 -4.08 15.56 -11.39
N TRP A 39 -4.33 14.29 -11.07
CA TRP A 39 -3.85 13.64 -9.86
C TRP A 39 -2.70 12.70 -10.22
N THR A 40 -1.48 13.22 -10.17
CA THR A 40 -0.27 12.45 -10.47
C THR A 40 0.41 12.07 -9.17
N VAL A 41 0.58 10.77 -8.93
CA VAL A 41 1.42 10.25 -7.85
C VAL A 41 2.84 10.12 -8.39
N ASP A 42 3.76 10.91 -7.83
CA ASP A 42 5.17 10.93 -8.25
C ASP A 42 6.12 10.23 -7.27
N TYR A 43 5.64 9.97 -6.05
CA TYR A 43 6.33 9.15 -5.06
C TYR A 43 5.34 8.21 -4.38
N PHE A 44 5.66 6.92 -4.37
CA PHE A 44 4.93 5.90 -3.64
C PHE A 44 5.93 4.96 -2.96
N HIS A 45 5.84 4.86 -1.64
CA HIS A 45 6.67 3.95 -0.85
C HIS A 45 5.85 3.33 0.26
N TRP A 46 5.83 2.01 0.32
CA TRP A 46 5.08 1.27 1.31
C TRP A 46 5.99 0.25 1.98
N PHE A 47 6.21 0.42 3.28
CA PHE A 47 6.93 -0.52 4.11
C PHE A 47 5.93 -1.38 4.89
N ASN A 48 6.00 -2.70 4.73
CA ASN A 48 5.11 -3.64 5.41
C ASN A 48 5.92 -4.75 6.12
N GLY A 49 5.56 -5.03 7.37
CA GLY A 49 6.16 -6.13 8.12
C GLY A 49 5.46 -7.44 7.78
N SER A 50 6.19 -8.55 7.73
CA SER A 50 5.61 -9.89 7.50
C SER A 50 4.74 -10.36 8.68
N HIS A 51 5.00 -9.80 9.87
CA HIS A 51 4.27 -10.05 11.10
C HIS A 51 3.84 -8.75 11.74
N SER A 52 2.66 -8.78 12.35
CA SER A 52 2.12 -7.67 13.13
C SER A 52 2.06 -8.14 14.56
N LEU A 53 2.84 -7.53 15.45
CA LEU A 53 2.88 -7.96 16.85
C LEU A 53 1.56 -7.62 17.54
N ASP A 54 0.67 -8.59 17.70
CA ASP A 54 -0.57 -8.43 18.46
C ASP A 54 -0.38 -8.88 19.92
N CYS A 55 0.07 -7.93 20.73
CA CYS A 55 0.31 -8.15 22.17
C CYS A 55 -0.95 -8.27 23.03
N ILE A 56 -2.15 -8.33 22.45
CA ILE A 56 -3.41 -8.31 23.20
C ILE A 56 -4.26 -9.54 22.89
N HIS A 57 -4.42 -9.90 21.62
CA HIS A 57 -5.34 -10.96 21.21
C HIS A 57 -4.65 -12.20 20.65
N ASN A 58 -3.39 -12.11 20.23
CA ASN A 58 -2.65 -13.25 19.69
C ASN A 58 -1.73 -13.87 20.75
N GLN A 59 -2.02 -15.11 21.14
CA GLN A 59 -1.28 -15.78 22.22
C GLN A 59 0.17 -16.11 21.83
N ASP A 60 0.45 -16.32 20.54
CA ASP A 60 1.80 -16.58 20.05
C ASP A 60 2.65 -15.30 20.08
N ASP A 61 2.09 -14.17 19.64
CA ASP A 61 2.73 -12.85 19.76
C ASP A 61 2.92 -12.44 21.24
N ILE A 62 1.92 -12.66 22.08
CA ILE A 62 2.02 -12.44 23.54
C ILE A 62 3.15 -13.27 24.14
N ASN A 63 3.41 -14.47 23.64
CA ASN A 63 4.47 -15.35 24.15
C ASN A 63 5.79 -15.19 23.40
N ALA A 64 5.83 -14.36 22.35
CA ALA A 64 7.03 -14.13 21.55
C ALA A 64 8.15 -13.62 22.46
N LYS A 65 9.29 -14.30 22.40
CA LYS A 65 10.47 -13.93 23.16
C LYS A 65 11.56 -13.45 22.23
N GLY A 66 12.18 -12.37 22.66
CA GLY A 66 13.24 -11.70 21.95
C GLY A 66 14.53 -11.66 22.73
N CYS A 67 15.65 -11.51 22.01
CA CYS A 67 16.93 -11.23 22.63
C CYS A 67 17.20 -9.73 22.72
N LEU A 68 17.46 -9.24 23.93
CA LEU A 68 17.81 -7.85 24.18
C LEU A 68 19.34 -7.71 24.28
N CYS A 69 19.95 -7.14 23.23
CA CYS A 69 21.39 -6.88 23.15
C CYS A 69 21.69 -5.42 23.50
N GLY A 70 21.77 -5.12 24.80
CA GLY A 70 21.96 -3.74 25.29
C GLY A 70 20.64 -2.98 25.30
N SER A 71 20.52 -1.93 24.48
CA SER A 71 19.28 -1.13 24.35
C SER A 71 18.47 -1.44 23.09
N ASN A 72 18.87 -2.45 22.31
CA ASN A 72 18.25 -2.81 21.04
C ASN A 72 18.00 -4.33 20.98
N TRP A 73 17.08 -4.72 20.10
CA TRP A 73 16.85 -6.12 19.75
C TRP A 73 17.96 -6.66 18.83
N CYS A 74 18.23 -7.95 18.93
CA CYS A 74 19.18 -8.68 18.07
C CYS A 74 18.54 -9.98 17.59
N GLU A 75 19.26 -10.93 16.99
CA GLU A 75 18.67 -12.23 16.59
C GLU A 75 18.12 -12.99 17.83
N PRO A 76 16.94 -13.64 17.77
CA PRO A 76 16.29 -14.25 18.93
C PRO A 76 16.86 -15.65 19.15
N ASN A 77 18.19 -15.75 19.24
CA ASN A 77 18.87 -17.03 19.36
C ASN A 77 19.19 -17.30 20.84
N PRO A 78 18.53 -18.29 21.48
CA PRO A 78 18.72 -18.58 22.89
C PRO A 78 20.15 -18.98 23.25
N ALA A 79 20.94 -19.47 22.28
CA ALA A 79 22.32 -19.88 22.49
C ALA A 79 23.31 -18.70 22.48
N THR A 80 22.98 -17.62 21.77
CA THR A 80 23.84 -16.44 21.64
C THR A 80 23.31 -15.22 22.39
N CYS A 81 22.11 -15.34 22.97
CA CYS A 81 21.51 -14.28 23.77
C CYS A 81 22.23 -14.16 25.12
N ASN A 82 23.12 -13.17 25.24
CA ASN A 82 23.99 -12.95 26.39
C ASN A 82 23.26 -12.28 27.59
N GLY A 83 22.02 -12.70 27.80
CA GLY A 83 21.00 -12.12 28.67
C GLY A 83 19.70 -12.88 28.42
N SER A 84 18.83 -13.00 29.41
CA SER A 84 17.63 -13.83 29.27
C SER A 84 16.76 -13.39 28.09
N MET A 85 16.27 -14.34 27.29
CA MET A 85 15.21 -14.06 26.31
C MET A 85 14.02 -13.42 27.03
N VAL A 86 13.63 -12.21 26.63
CA VAL A 86 12.56 -11.43 27.27
C VAL A 86 11.30 -11.47 26.43
N ASN A 87 10.14 -11.36 27.07
CA ASN A 87 8.87 -11.27 26.37
C ASN A 87 8.77 -9.92 25.64
N VAL A 88 8.63 -9.95 24.31
CA VAL A 88 8.66 -8.76 23.46
C VAL A 88 7.58 -7.76 23.86
N CYS A 89 6.36 -8.26 24.03
CA CYS A 89 5.18 -7.47 24.41
C CYS A 89 5.27 -6.81 25.78
N TRP A 90 6.11 -7.31 26.69
CA TRP A 90 6.17 -6.81 28.07
C TRP A 90 7.28 -5.78 28.29
N THR A 91 8.14 -5.55 27.28
CA THR A 91 9.25 -4.60 27.41
C THR A 91 8.83 -3.15 27.23
N GLY A 92 7.74 -2.90 26.49
CA GLY A 92 7.33 -1.54 26.10
C GLY A 92 8.34 -0.82 25.19
N MET A 93 9.31 -1.54 24.62
CA MET A 93 10.31 -0.96 23.72
C MET A 93 9.71 -0.65 22.34
N PRO A 94 10.02 0.51 21.74
CA PRO A 94 9.62 0.79 20.37
C PRO A 94 10.50 0.00 19.40
N ASN A 95 9.91 -0.46 18.30
CA ASN A 95 10.57 -1.10 17.14
C ASN A 95 11.11 -2.51 17.45
N TYR A 96 10.63 -3.54 16.72
CA TYR A 96 10.91 -4.96 17.02
C TYR A 96 11.70 -5.67 15.90
N GLN A 97 12.45 -4.90 15.10
CA GLN A 97 13.43 -5.42 14.16
C GLN A 97 14.37 -6.41 14.88
N PRO A 98 14.80 -7.54 14.28
CA PRO A 98 14.64 -7.91 12.86
C PRO A 98 13.55 -8.96 12.53
N TRP A 99 12.78 -9.52 13.46
CA TRP A 99 12.06 -10.81 13.26
C TRP A 99 10.75 -10.76 12.48
N GLY A 100 10.73 -10.11 11.33
CA GLY A 100 9.52 -9.96 10.52
C GLY A 100 8.51 -8.96 11.10
N TYR A 101 8.83 -8.35 12.24
CA TYR A 101 8.11 -7.20 12.79
C TYR A 101 8.55 -5.86 12.17
N GLY A 102 9.50 -5.89 11.21
CA GLY A 102 9.99 -4.78 10.38
C GLY A 102 10.38 -3.48 11.10
N PRO A 103 10.90 -2.45 10.39
CA PRO A 103 10.66 -1.06 10.75
C PRO A 103 9.17 -0.76 10.95
N PRO A 104 8.81 0.44 11.46
CA PRO A 104 7.42 0.85 11.49
C PRO A 104 6.78 0.62 10.12
N GLN A 105 5.64 -0.08 10.08
CA GLN A 105 4.85 -0.18 8.86
C GLN A 105 4.44 1.24 8.47
N THR A 106 4.86 1.70 7.30
CA THR A 106 4.58 3.06 6.81
C THR A 106 4.05 3.03 5.39
N LEU A 107 3.15 3.95 5.07
CA LEU A 107 2.73 4.26 3.72
C LEU A 107 3.00 5.74 3.45
N ASP A 108 3.79 6.02 2.42
CA ASP A 108 4.13 7.35 1.98
C ASP A 108 3.69 7.54 0.52
N ILE A 109 2.81 8.51 0.27
CA ILE A 109 2.35 8.87 -1.07
C ILE A 109 2.53 10.38 -1.25
N GLN A 110 3.14 10.79 -2.36
CA GLN A 110 3.24 12.20 -2.73
C GLN A 110 2.60 12.39 -4.10
N PHE A 111 1.84 13.47 -4.21
CA PHE A 111 1.24 13.92 -5.45
C PHE A 111 2.00 15.14 -5.96
N ALA A 112 2.07 15.27 -7.28
CA ALA A 112 2.74 16.38 -7.96
C ALA A 112 2.12 17.75 -7.63
N ASP A 113 0.88 17.80 -7.14
CA ASP A 113 0.21 19.03 -6.67
C ASP A 113 0.62 19.44 -5.24
N GLY A 114 1.51 18.68 -4.60
CA GLY A 114 2.03 18.92 -3.26
C GLY A 114 1.23 18.25 -2.13
N LEU A 115 0.17 17.48 -2.43
CA LEU A 115 -0.46 16.63 -1.41
C LEU A 115 0.52 15.52 -0.98
N THR A 116 0.80 15.45 0.32
CA THR A 116 1.58 14.38 0.92
C THR A 116 0.72 13.58 1.89
N CYS A 117 0.85 12.27 1.81
CA CYS A 117 0.10 11.27 2.55
C CYS A 117 1.10 10.42 3.33
N HIS A 118 0.95 10.34 4.65
CA HIS A 118 1.79 9.50 5.49
C HIS A 118 0.89 8.76 6.48
N ASP A 119 0.95 7.43 6.48
CA ASP A 119 0.36 6.57 7.48
C ASP A 119 1.45 5.72 8.15
N GLN A 120 1.32 5.46 9.45
CA GLN A 120 2.28 4.73 10.24
C GLN A 120 1.59 3.91 11.34
N TYR A 121 2.01 2.67 11.50
CA TYR A 121 1.58 1.84 12.62
C TYR A 121 2.09 2.38 13.97
N ILE A 122 1.16 2.72 14.88
CA ILE A 122 1.44 3.30 16.21
C ILE A 122 1.06 2.38 17.39
N GLY A 123 1.02 1.06 17.16
CA GLY A 123 0.70 0.07 18.21
C GLY A 123 -0.75 -0.39 18.24
N TYR A 124 -1.65 0.26 17.50
CA TYR A 124 -2.97 -0.25 17.15
C TYR A 124 -3.32 0.22 15.74
N ARG A 125 -4.11 -0.58 15.02
CA ARG A 125 -4.57 -0.23 13.67
C ARG A 125 -5.95 0.41 13.73
N ILE A 126 -6.10 1.55 13.08
CA ILE A 126 -7.42 2.07 12.71
C ILE A 126 -7.89 1.49 11.37
N HIS A 127 -6.95 1.09 10.51
CA HIS A 127 -7.17 0.43 9.22
C HIS A 127 -6.07 -0.62 8.96
N ASP A 128 -6.38 -1.65 8.18
CA ASP A 128 -5.41 -2.68 7.81
C ASP A 128 -4.45 -2.17 6.73
N ILE A 129 -3.18 -1.99 7.10
CA ILE A 129 -2.10 -1.87 6.11
C ILE A 129 -1.98 -3.25 5.43
N ALA A 130 -2.03 -3.30 4.09
CA ALA A 130 -2.14 -4.47 3.20
C ALA A 130 -3.55 -4.95 2.80
N HIS A 131 -4.62 -4.61 3.52
CA HIS A 131 -5.97 -5.09 3.17
C HIS A 131 -7.09 -4.07 3.38
N GLY A 132 -6.75 -2.82 3.71
CA GLY A 132 -7.71 -1.79 4.10
C GLY A 132 -7.35 -0.42 3.56
N GLU A 133 -8.22 0.53 3.89
CA GLU A 133 -8.22 1.91 3.44
C GLU A 133 -7.18 2.74 4.20
N SER A 134 -6.06 3.10 3.59
CA SER A 134 -5.16 4.12 4.16
C SER A 134 -5.65 5.51 3.79
N ASN A 135 -6.45 6.14 4.66
CA ASN A 135 -7.04 7.46 4.44
C ASN A 135 -6.05 8.59 4.68
N CYS A 136 -5.51 9.15 3.60
CA CYS A 136 -4.58 10.27 3.71
C CYS A 136 -5.19 11.56 3.16
N GLY A 137 -5.52 12.45 4.09
CA GLY A 137 -6.06 13.78 3.87
C GLY A 137 -7.11 14.12 4.94
N TYR A 138 -7.39 15.40 5.15
CA TYR A 138 -8.28 15.86 6.22
C TYR A 138 -9.71 15.37 5.99
N ALA A 139 -10.12 14.21 6.51
CA ALA A 139 -11.50 13.77 6.47
C ALA A 139 -12.40 14.60 7.41
N ASP A 140 -12.41 15.92 7.26
CA ASP A 140 -13.31 16.81 7.99
C ASP A 140 -14.72 16.68 7.40
N ARG A 141 -15.42 15.60 7.74
CA ARG A 141 -16.84 15.37 7.41
C ARG A 141 -17.17 15.48 5.91
N GLY A 142 -16.29 14.98 5.05
CA GLY A 142 -16.45 15.03 3.59
C GLY A 142 -15.94 16.32 2.93
N LEU A 143 -15.30 17.23 3.69
CA LEU A 143 -14.77 18.48 3.15
C LEU A 143 -13.34 18.37 2.60
N GLY A 144 -12.56 17.38 3.01
CA GLY A 144 -11.17 17.27 2.59
C GLY A 144 -10.90 16.34 1.43
N ARG A 145 -9.62 16.20 1.11
CA ARG A 145 -9.11 15.21 0.16
C ARG A 145 -9.05 13.85 0.84
N ILE A 146 -9.53 12.80 0.20
CA ILE A 146 -9.55 11.43 0.72
C ILE A 146 -8.85 10.55 -0.30
N VAL A 147 -7.66 10.06 0.06
CA VAL A 147 -6.91 9.08 -0.73
C VAL A 147 -6.98 7.76 0.01
N ALA A 148 -7.36 6.67 -0.67
CA ALA A 148 -7.36 5.32 -0.14
C ALA A 148 -6.50 4.42 -1.03
N PHE A 149 -5.67 3.57 -0.41
CA PHE A 149 -4.82 2.60 -1.10
C PHE A 149 -5.15 1.18 -0.67
N TYR A 150 -5.13 0.24 -1.61
CA TYR A 150 -5.27 -1.19 -1.36
C TYR A 150 -4.21 -1.95 -2.18
N GLY A 151 -3.55 -2.94 -1.60
CA GLY A 151 -2.57 -3.76 -2.33
C GLY A 151 -1.98 -4.84 -1.46
N SER A 152 -1.38 -5.86 -2.08
CA SER A 152 -0.66 -6.94 -1.36
C SER A 152 0.84 -6.78 -1.53
N SER A 153 1.57 -7.03 -0.45
CA SER A 153 3.02 -7.07 -0.42
C SER A 153 3.56 -8.49 -0.34
N ASP A 154 2.76 -9.53 -0.60
CA ASP A 154 3.16 -10.93 -0.42
C ASP A 154 4.00 -11.49 -1.59
N SER A 155 4.12 -10.73 -2.67
CA SER A 155 4.83 -11.11 -3.89
C SER A 155 5.67 -9.95 -4.40
N ASP A 156 6.76 -10.28 -5.12
CA ASP A 156 7.67 -9.28 -5.68
C ASP A 156 6.99 -8.32 -6.67
N SER A 157 5.88 -8.75 -7.27
CA SER A 157 5.02 -7.93 -8.12
C SER A 157 3.56 -8.22 -7.80
N SER A 158 2.76 -7.16 -7.68
CA SER A 158 1.32 -7.24 -7.44
C SER A 158 0.60 -6.02 -8.06
N THR A 159 -0.71 -5.92 -7.85
CA THR A 159 -1.51 -4.77 -8.29
C THR A 159 -1.93 -3.96 -7.08
N GLY A 160 -1.60 -2.67 -7.09
CA GLY A 160 -2.15 -1.68 -6.18
C GLY A 160 -3.42 -1.07 -6.77
N HIS A 161 -4.38 -0.74 -5.91
CA HIS A 161 -5.57 0.04 -6.22
C HIS A 161 -5.53 1.33 -5.41
N MET A 162 -5.90 2.44 -6.04
CA MET A 162 -6.03 3.72 -5.35
C MET A 162 -7.34 4.39 -5.72
N ASP A 163 -8.09 4.83 -4.70
CA ASP A 163 -9.22 5.73 -4.82
C ASP A 163 -8.80 7.13 -4.37
N TYR A 164 -9.29 8.15 -5.07
CA TYR A 164 -9.10 9.53 -4.70
C TYR A 164 -10.41 10.29 -4.83
N THR A 165 -10.85 10.90 -3.74
CA THR A 165 -12.02 11.77 -3.67
C THR A 165 -11.61 13.17 -3.22
N LEU A 166 -12.04 14.16 -3.98
CA LEU A 166 -12.04 15.56 -3.58
C LEU A 166 -13.31 15.81 -2.76
N GLY A 167 -13.19 16.34 -1.56
CA GLY A 167 -14.33 16.75 -0.74
C GLY A 167 -14.81 18.16 -1.07
N ASP A 168 -15.99 18.52 -0.56
CA ASP A 168 -16.66 19.79 -0.87
C ASP A 168 -15.83 21.03 -0.49
N GLY A 169 -15.01 20.93 0.56
CA GLY A 169 -14.11 22.00 0.99
C GLY A 169 -12.95 22.28 0.02
N HIS A 170 -12.69 21.36 -0.91
CA HIS A 170 -11.73 21.53 -2.00
C HIS A 170 -12.39 21.55 -3.38
N ALA A 171 -13.71 21.71 -3.45
CA ALA A 171 -14.43 21.78 -4.71
C ALA A 171 -13.87 22.89 -5.63
N LEU A 172 -13.76 22.56 -6.90
CA LEU A 172 -13.26 23.48 -7.91
C LEU A 172 -14.38 24.42 -8.37
N LYS A 173 -14.01 25.64 -8.76
CA LYS A 173 -14.96 26.62 -9.29
C LYS A 173 -15.05 26.49 -10.80
N CYS A 174 -16.28 26.43 -11.30
CA CYS A 174 -16.57 26.55 -12.72
C CYS A 174 -16.77 28.02 -13.11
N ASP A 175 -16.67 28.33 -14.40
CA ASP A 175 -16.80 29.68 -14.94
C ASP A 175 -18.17 30.34 -14.63
N ASN A 176 -19.22 29.53 -14.46
CA ASN A 176 -20.56 29.99 -14.09
C ASN A 176 -20.73 30.27 -12.58
N GLY A 177 -19.66 30.12 -11.77
CA GLY A 177 -19.67 30.34 -10.32
C GLY A 177 -20.13 29.14 -9.48
N SER A 178 -20.61 28.07 -10.11
CA SER A 178 -20.92 26.81 -9.41
C SER A 178 -19.65 26.11 -8.93
N SER A 179 -19.82 25.17 -7.99
CA SER A 179 -18.71 24.41 -7.42
C SER A 179 -18.91 22.92 -7.71
N ILE A 180 -17.84 22.26 -8.12
CA ILE A 180 -17.84 20.87 -8.55
C ILE A 180 -16.76 20.11 -7.80
N THR A 181 -17.08 18.89 -7.38
CA THR A 181 -16.11 17.97 -6.81
C THR A 181 -15.93 16.75 -7.70
N TYR A 182 -14.86 15.99 -7.47
CA TYR A 182 -14.41 14.90 -8.32
C TYR A 182 -14.01 13.67 -7.52
N SER A 183 -14.21 12.50 -8.10
CA SER A 183 -13.67 11.24 -7.60
C SER A 183 -13.12 10.39 -8.73
N GLY A 184 -12.17 9.52 -8.42
CA GLY A 184 -11.52 8.67 -9.40
C GLY A 184 -10.73 7.54 -8.78
N SER A 185 -10.31 6.60 -9.62
CA SER A 185 -9.56 5.44 -9.17
C SER A 185 -8.70 4.80 -10.25
N VAL A 186 -7.64 4.13 -9.82
CA VAL A 186 -6.66 3.50 -10.71
C VAL A 186 -6.10 2.21 -10.12
N ASP A 187 -5.86 1.24 -11.01
CA ASP A 187 -5.01 0.09 -10.72
C ASP A 187 -3.60 0.38 -11.26
N PHE A 188 -2.57 0.13 -10.47
CA PHE A 188 -1.18 0.36 -10.82
C PHE A 188 -0.28 -0.82 -10.45
N GLU A 189 0.87 -0.91 -11.10
CA GLU A 189 1.87 -1.93 -10.80
C GLU A 189 2.58 -1.60 -9.48
N LEU A 190 2.60 -2.57 -8.58
CA LEU A 190 3.32 -2.50 -7.32
C LEU A 190 4.49 -3.49 -7.37
N THR A 191 5.69 -3.02 -7.06
CA THR A 191 6.91 -3.84 -7.00
C THR A 191 7.46 -3.86 -5.58
N CYS A 192 7.65 -5.05 -5.02
CA CYS A 192 8.09 -5.24 -3.65
C CYS A 192 9.43 -5.98 -3.60
N THR A 193 10.27 -5.62 -2.62
CA THR A 193 11.47 -6.37 -2.25
C THR A 193 11.36 -6.84 -0.81
N HIS A 194 11.72 -8.09 -0.58
CA HIS A 194 11.66 -8.73 0.73
C HIS A 194 13.05 -8.84 1.37
N ASP A 195 13.15 -8.54 2.67
CA ASP A 195 14.35 -8.87 3.45
C ASP A 195 14.37 -10.35 3.88
N ALA A 196 15.37 -10.75 4.67
CA ALA A 196 15.54 -12.13 5.12
C ALA A 196 14.39 -12.64 6.00
N ASP A 197 13.66 -11.72 6.63
CA ASP A 197 12.52 -11.99 7.50
C ASP A 197 11.18 -11.71 6.78
N PHE A 198 11.23 -11.56 5.46
CA PHE A 198 10.10 -11.33 4.57
C PHE A 198 9.37 -9.99 4.79
N ASN A 199 10.01 -9.01 5.45
CA ASN A 199 9.45 -7.66 5.45
C ASN A 199 9.55 -7.08 4.04
N ALA A 200 8.46 -6.47 3.58
CA ALA A 200 8.35 -5.94 2.24
C ALA A 200 8.61 -4.43 2.21
N THR A 201 9.40 -4.01 1.22
CA THR A 201 9.49 -2.62 0.79
C THR A 201 8.94 -2.53 -0.63
N CYS A 202 7.80 -1.86 -0.77
CA CYS A 202 7.06 -1.76 -2.03
C CYS A 202 7.12 -0.34 -2.59
N THR A 203 7.25 -0.26 -3.91
CA THR A 203 7.29 0.99 -4.68
C THR A 203 6.43 0.87 -5.93
N ALA A 204 6.05 2.00 -6.51
CA ALA A 204 5.36 2.07 -7.78
C ALA A 204 6.02 3.13 -8.69
N PRO A 205 6.03 2.93 -10.02
CA PRO A 205 6.40 3.98 -10.95
C PRO A 205 5.39 5.13 -10.89
N VAL A 206 5.75 6.30 -11.44
CA VAL A 206 4.82 7.45 -11.54
C VAL A 206 3.53 7.03 -12.27
N PHE A 207 2.37 7.34 -11.67
CA PHE A 207 1.06 7.05 -12.26
C PHE A 207 0.07 8.20 -12.05
N GLU A 208 -1.02 8.16 -12.81
CA GLU A 208 -2.11 9.15 -12.73
C GLU A 208 -3.38 8.46 -12.25
N VAL A 209 -4.09 9.09 -11.32
CA VAL A 209 -5.44 8.69 -10.92
C VAL A 209 -6.43 9.44 -11.84
N PRO A 210 -7.11 8.74 -12.76
CA PRO A 210 -8.06 9.37 -13.66
C PRO A 210 -9.32 9.77 -12.91
N VAL A 211 -9.88 10.92 -13.26
CA VAL A 211 -11.16 11.38 -12.71
C VAL A 211 -12.29 10.60 -13.38
N LEU A 212 -13.08 9.85 -12.60
CA LEU A 212 -14.12 8.96 -13.13
C LEU A 212 -15.54 9.49 -12.90
N SER A 213 -15.71 10.39 -11.93
CA SER A 213 -17.01 10.96 -11.59
C SER A 213 -16.86 12.38 -11.04
N TYR A 214 -17.97 13.11 -11.07
CA TYR A 214 -18.10 14.44 -10.46
C TYR A 214 -19.44 14.59 -9.78
N GLU A 215 -19.50 15.50 -8.81
CA GLU A 215 -20.72 15.91 -8.12
C GLU A 215 -20.75 17.43 -7.95
N TRP A 216 -21.95 18.02 -8.02
CA TRP A 216 -22.12 19.45 -7.75
C TRP A 216 -22.21 19.68 -6.25
N VAL A 217 -21.50 20.68 -5.76
CA VAL A 217 -21.60 21.10 -4.35
C VAL A 217 -22.77 22.08 -4.20
N SER A 218 -23.64 21.78 -3.23
CA SER A 218 -24.86 22.56 -2.91
C SER A 218 -24.60 23.75 -1.99
#